data_AF-A0A7G6WHJ7-F1
#
_entry.id   AF-A0A7G6WHJ7-F1
#
_cell.length_a   1.000
_cell.length_b   1.000
_cell.length_c   1.000
_cell.angle_alpha   90.00
_cell.angle_beta   90.00
_cell.angle_gamma   90.00
#
_symmetry.space_group_name_H-M   'P 1'
#
loop_
_entity.id
_entity.type
_entity.pdbx_description
1 polymer ?
#
loop_
_entity_poly.entity_id
_entity_poly.type
_entity_poly.pdbx_seq_one_letter_code
_entity_poly.pdbx_strand_id
1 'polypeptide(L)'
;MPHSRAPTAAKSVPGPQPGTSWVPAVEQLSLLTADARCAREKAYEQRVRRYSDPYLARRSAGRKHPVEDFLFTYYTQKPGQLLRWHPGAGVVLTGEAASARMGWKHYRTLDDGELASLGLPPGTPAVTFDRDKFLADRHEAVAFADIILRGTAARPAQFGCFGLHEWAMVYRQDKFDRRHEYLQLRLGSTGTDKVVEDNRIRCSHFDAFRFYTPDAIALNELTPSRENQRHMEQPGCLHANMDLYKWAYKLLPALPGELVMDCFELSWRIRAMDMQASPYDLAEWGYPPVRIETAEGKAAYVEHQRAFAAEAAALRARLAQALAPLRTAGTV
;
A
#
# COMPACT_ATOMS: atom_id res chain seq x y z
N MET A 1 -10.96 73.54 38.07
CA MET A 1 -10.13 73.62 36.85
C MET A 1 -9.58 72.22 36.59
N PRO A 2 -10.04 71.54 35.54
CA PRO A 2 -9.90 70.10 35.36
C PRO A 2 -8.68 69.74 34.53
N HIS A 3 -7.96 68.68 34.92
CA HIS A 3 -6.92 68.09 34.08
C HIS A 3 -7.54 67.14 33.06
N SER A 4 -7.24 67.46 31.80
CA SER A 4 -7.76 66.89 30.56
C SER A 4 -7.50 65.38 30.45
N ARG A 5 -8.54 64.62 30.12
CA ARG A 5 -8.45 63.22 29.66
C ARG A 5 -7.99 63.21 28.21
N ALA A 6 -6.85 62.57 27.94
CA ALA A 6 -6.40 62.26 26.59
C ALA A 6 -7.30 61.16 25.96
N PRO A 7 -7.56 61.19 24.64
CA PRO A 7 -8.46 60.24 23.99
C PRO A 7 -7.78 58.90 23.71
N THR A 8 -8.49 57.82 24.00
CA THR A 8 -8.18 56.44 23.62
C THR A 8 -8.18 56.28 22.10
N ALA A 9 -7.06 55.82 21.54
CA ALA A 9 -6.92 55.48 20.13
C ALA A 9 -7.87 54.34 19.75
N ALA A 10 -8.73 54.59 18.75
CA ALA A 10 -9.61 53.59 18.17
C ALA A 10 -8.78 52.52 17.43
N LYS A 11 -8.98 51.25 17.78
CA LYS A 11 -8.42 50.11 17.04
C LYS A 11 -9.16 50.01 15.70
N SER A 12 -8.42 50.23 14.61
CA SER A 12 -8.86 50.01 13.23
C SER A 12 -9.14 48.52 12.98
N VAL A 13 -10.36 48.19 12.56
CA VAL A 13 -10.75 46.86 12.08
C VAL A 13 -10.15 46.65 10.68
N PRO A 14 -9.43 45.55 10.40
CA PRO A 14 -8.92 45.28 9.06
C PRO A 14 -10.09 44.96 8.12
N GLY A 15 -10.14 45.65 6.98
CA GLY A 15 -11.09 45.36 5.90
C GLY A 15 -10.83 43.97 5.27
N PRO A 16 -11.84 43.39 4.59
CA PRO A 16 -11.73 42.07 4.00
C PRO A 16 -10.63 42.06 2.92
N GLN A 17 -9.69 41.14 3.04
CA GLN A 17 -8.68 40.92 2.00
C GLN A 17 -9.34 40.37 0.74
N PRO A 18 -8.94 40.84 -0.45
CA PRO A 18 -9.46 40.31 -1.72
C PRO A 18 -9.09 38.83 -1.81
N GLY A 19 -10.12 37.99 -1.94
CA GLY A 19 -9.95 36.55 -2.09
C GLY A 19 -9.05 36.25 -3.27
N THR A 20 -7.97 35.52 -3.01
CA THR A 20 -7.19 34.86 -4.05
C THR A 20 -8.12 33.98 -4.86
N SER A 21 -8.43 34.38 -6.09
CA SER A 21 -9.09 33.53 -7.08
C SER A 21 -8.17 32.33 -7.30
N TRP A 22 -8.52 31.20 -6.68
CA TRP A 22 -7.89 29.92 -6.95
C TRP A 22 -8.25 29.54 -8.38
N VAL A 23 -7.35 29.82 -9.32
CA VAL A 23 -7.37 29.14 -10.61
C VAL A 23 -7.07 27.67 -10.28
N PRO A 24 -7.98 26.73 -10.57
CA PRO A 24 -7.67 25.32 -10.38
C PRO A 24 -6.40 25.02 -11.17
N ALA A 25 -5.39 24.42 -10.52
CA ALA A 25 -4.17 24.04 -11.20
C ALA A 25 -4.55 23.17 -12.40
N VAL A 26 -4.35 23.71 -13.61
CA VAL A 26 -4.56 22.98 -14.86
C VAL A 26 -3.71 21.72 -14.76
N GLU A 27 -4.33 20.55 -14.97
CA GLU A 27 -3.62 19.29 -14.92
C GLU A 27 -2.48 19.33 -15.94
N GLN A 28 -1.23 19.19 -15.47
CA GLN A 28 -0.08 19.19 -16.37
C GLN A 28 -0.04 17.85 -17.11
N LEU A 29 -0.46 17.87 -18.37
CA LEU A 29 -0.39 16.73 -19.26
C LEU A 29 0.99 16.60 -19.90
N SER A 30 1.46 15.37 -20.04
CA SER A 30 2.73 15.03 -20.68
C SER A 30 2.53 13.91 -21.69
N LEU A 31 3.02 14.12 -22.91
CA LEU A 31 2.93 13.11 -23.97
C LEU A 31 3.96 12.00 -23.75
N LEU A 32 3.51 10.74 -23.73
CA LEU A 32 4.39 9.57 -23.78
C LEU A 32 4.51 9.06 -25.21
N THR A 33 5.72 9.12 -25.77
CA THR A 33 5.98 8.63 -27.13
C THR A 33 5.70 7.13 -27.25
N ALA A 34 5.39 6.67 -28.46
CA ALA A 34 5.10 5.27 -28.74
C ALA A 34 6.24 4.34 -28.31
N ASP A 35 7.49 4.73 -28.58
CA ASP A 35 8.69 3.95 -28.21
C ASP A 35 8.89 3.87 -26.69
N ALA A 36 8.78 5.01 -26.00
CA ALA A 36 8.91 5.06 -24.54
C ALA A 36 7.78 4.24 -23.86
N ARG A 37 6.56 4.31 -24.40
CA ARG A 37 5.44 3.47 -23.96
C ARG A 37 5.74 1.98 -24.17
N CYS A 38 6.11 1.56 -25.38
CA CYS A 38 6.45 0.17 -25.69
C CYS A 38 7.50 -0.38 -24.73
N ALA A 39 8.56 0.39 -24.49
CA ALA A 39 9.65 -0.01 -23.59
C ALA A 39 9.16 -0.18 -22.15
N ARG A 40 8.40 0.80 -21.63
CA ARG A 40 7.84 0.76 -20.26
C ARG A 40 6.84 -0.38 -20.07
N GLU A 41 5.90 -0.53 -20.98
CA GLU A 41 4.86 -1.57 -20.93
C GLU A 41 5.48 -2.98 -21.00
N LYS A 42 6.44 -3.21 -21.90
CA LYS A 42 7.16 -4.49 -21.99
C LYS A 42 7.97 -4.79 -20.73
N ALA A 43 8.69 -3.80 -20.19
CA ALA A 43 9.47 -3.98 -18.96
C ALA A 43 8.55 -4.28 -17.76
N TYR A 44 7.41 -3.58 -17.67
CA TYR A 44 6.39 -3.82 -16.66
C TYR A 44 5.82 -5.23 -16.75
N GLU A 45 5.38 -5.66 -17.94
CA GLU A 45 4.86 -7.01 -18.15
C GLU A 45 5.86 -8.08 -17.74
N GLN A 46 7.14 -7.92 -18.08
CA GLN A 46 8.20 -8.84 -17.67
C GLN A 46 8.34 -8.93 -16.14
N ARG A 47 8.26 -7.79 -15.43
CA ARG A 47 8.28 -7.76 -13.96
C ARG A 47 7.09 -8.51 -13.37
N VAL A 48 5.88 -8.29 -13.89
CA VAL A 48 4.66 -8.98 -13.42
C VAL A 48 4.75 -10.49 -13.68
N ARG A 49 5.16 -10.88 -14.89
CA ARG A 49 5.24 -12.29 -15.34
C ARG A 49 6.17 -13.14 -14.51
N ARG A 50 7.25 -12.55 -13.97
CA ARG A 50 8.16 -13.24 -13.03
C ARG A 50 7.42 -13.87 -11.84
N TYR A 51 6.30 -13.28 -11.41
CA TYR A 51 5.52 -13.74 -10.27
C TYR A 51 4.20 -14.40 -10.70
N SER A 52 3.52 -13.84 -11.71
CA SER A 52 2.22 -14.36 -12.14
C SER A 52 2.33 -15.71 -12.84
N ASP A 53 3.34 -15.93 -13.67
CA ASP A 53 3.40 -17.11 -14.51
C ASP A 53 3.66 -18.39 -13.67
N PRO A 54 4.61 -18.40 -12.71
CA PRO A 54 4.74 -19.53 -11.78
C PRO A 54 3.48 -19.79 -10.95
N TYR A 55 2.81 -18.74 -10.48
CA TYR A 55 1.55 -18.86 -9.75
C TYR A 55 0.45 -19.52 -10.60
N LEU A 56 0.25 -19.04 -11.83
CA LEU A 56 -0.75 -19.59 -12.74
C LEU A 56 -0.45 -21.05 -13.11
N ALA A 57 0.83 -21.38 -13.35
CA ALA A 57 1.26 -22.75 -13.64
C ALA A 57 1.04 -23.71 -12.46
N ARG A 58 1.26 -23.26 -11.21
CA ARG A 58 0.90 -24.05 -10.02
C ARG A 58 -0.61 -24.24 -9.93
N ARG A 59 -1.37 -23.17 -10.12
CA ARG A 59 -2.83 -23.18 -9.99
C ARG A 59 -3.49 -24.09 -11.02
N SER A 60 -3.04 -24.07 -12.27
CA SER A 60 -3.55 -24.96 -13.32
C SER A 60 -3.24 -26.43 -13.06
N ALA A 61 -2.15 -26.71 -12.35
CA ALA A 61 -1.76 -28.06 -11.92
C ALA A 61 -2.38 -28.47 -10.57
N GLY A 62 -3.29 -27.68 -9.99
CA GLY A 62 -3.88 -27.96 -8.67
C GLY A 62 -2.90 -27.88 -7.50
N ARG A 63 -1.70 -27.33 -7.71
CA ARG A 63 -0.65 -27.18 -6.67
C ARG A 63 -0.82 -25.85 -5.93
N LYS A 64 -0.34 -25.81 -4.68
CA LYS A 64 -0.32 -24.61 -3.82
C LYS A 64 1.10 -24.33 -3.36
N HIS A 65 1.41 -23.07 -3.12
CA HIS A 65 2.64 -22.64 -2.47
C HIS A 65 2.31 -21.77 -1.24
N PRO A 66 2.75 -22.12 -0.03
CA PRO A 66 2.31 -21.47 1.22
C PRO A 66 2.72 -19.99 1.35
N VAL A 67 3.84 -19.61 0.73
CA VAL A 67 4.35 -18.24 0.74
C VAL A 67 3.91 -17.46 -0.50
N GLU A 68 4.34 -17.90 -1.68
CA GLU A 68 4.20 -17.17 -2.96
C GLU A 68 2.75 -16.95 -3.43
N ASP A 69 1.83 -17.85 -3.12
CA ASP A 69 0.44 -17.70 -3.59
C ASP A 69 -0.29 -16.59 -2.82
N PHE A 70 0.21 -16.23 -1.63
CA PHE A 70 -0.45 -15.31 -0.71
C PHE A 70 -0.85 -13.99 -1.37
N LEU A 71 0.04 -13.35 -2.12
CA LEU A 71 -0.26 -12.03 -2.71
C LEU A 71 -1.35 -12.07 -3.78
N PHE A 72 -1.64 -13.23 -4.38
CA PHE A 72 -2.71 -13.40 -5.37
C PHE A 72 -4.02 -13.94 -4.77
N THR A 73 -3.96 -14.55 -3.58
CA THR A 73 -5.13 -15.08 -2.88
C THR A 73 -5.67 -14.14 -1.81
N TYR A 74 -4.78 -13.43 -1.10
CA TYR A 74 -5.12 -12.51 -0.02
C TYR A 74 -5.59 -11.16 -0.54
N TYR A 75 -4.82 -10.57 -1.47
CA TYR A 75 -5.20 -9.32 -2.11
C TYR A 75 -6.20 -9.55 -3.25
N THR A 76 -7.02 -8.53 -3.52
CA THR A 76 -8.08 -8.60 -4.53
C THR A 76 -7.57 -8.45 -5.96
N GLN A 77 -6.33 -7.97 -6.14
CA GLN A 77 -5.71 -7.74 -7.44
C GLN A 77 -5.28 -9.07 -8.09
N LYS A 78 -5.96 -9.47 -9.16
CA LYS A 78 -5.69 -10.72 -9.87
C LYS A 78 -4.54 -10.59 -10.87
N PRO A 79 -3.83 -11.68 -11.22
CA PRO A 79 -2.73 -11.64 -12.18
C PRO A 79 -3.06 -10.92 -13.49
N GLY A 80 -4.21 -11.23 -14.11
CA GLY A 80 -4.64 -10.56 -15.35
C GLY A 80 -4.93 -9.06 -15.19
N GLN A 81 -5.37 -8.62 -14.01
CA GLN A 81 -5.55 -7.20 -13.72
C GLN A 81 -4.21 -6.52 -13.47
N LEU A 82 -3.27 -7.20 -12.80
CA LEU A 82 -1.92 -6.69 -12.55
C LEU A 82 -1.12 -6.58 -13.85
N LEU A 83 -1.30 -7.48 -14.83
CA LEU A 83 -0.65 -7.39 -16.14
C LEU A 83 -1.05 -6.15 -16.94
N ARG A 84 -2.16 -5.49 -16.61
CA ARG A 84 -2.59 -4.27 -17.29
C ARG A 84 -1.73 -3.09 -16.85
N TRP A 85 -0.85 -2.63 -17.74
CA TRP A 85 0.00 -1.47 -17.48
C TRP A 85 -0.78 -0.15 -17.60
N HIS A 86 -0.49 0.75 -16.67
CA HIS A 86 -1.05 2.10 -16.59
C HIS A 86 0.08 3.13 -16.46
N PRO A 87 0.10 4.20 -17.28
CA PRO A 87 1.18 5.17 -17.22
C PRO A 87 1.11 6.12 -15.99
N GLY A 88 -0.07 6.22 -15.36
CA GLY A 88 -0.36 7.12 -14.24
C GLY A 88 -1.08 8.42 -14.68
N ALA A 89 -1.50 9.21 -13.69
CA ALA A 89 -2.14 10.51 -13.89
C ALA A 89 -1.21 11.51 -14.62
N GLY A 90 -1.79 12.40 -15.43
CA GLY A 90 -1.04 13.40 -16.20
C GLY A 90 -0.25 12.87 -17.41
N VAL A 91 -0.33 11.56 -17.73
CA VAL A 91 0.38 10.99 -18.88
C VAL A 91 -0.60 10.64 -20.00
N VAL A 92 -0.29 11.15 -21.20
CA VAL A 92 -1.11 11.00 -22.40
C VAL A 92 -0.52 9.94 -23.31
N LEU A 93 -1.37 9.01 -23.74
CA LEU A 93 -1.07 8.02 -24.78
C LEU A 93 -1.75 8.44 -26.08
N THR A 94 -1.12 8.16 -27.23
CA THR A 94 -1.66 8.45 -28.57
C THR A 94 -1.73 7.21 -29.46
N GLY A 95 -2.41 7.33 -30.60
CA GLY A 95 -2.45 6.32 -31.65
C GLY A 95 -3.17 5.04 -31.22
N GLU A 96 -2.67 3.88 -31.64
CA GLU A 96 -3.29 2.58 -31.35
C GLU A 96 -3.43 2.30 -29.84
N ALA A 97 -2.41 2.69 -29.06
CA ALA A 97 -2.43 2.52 -27.60
C ALA A 97 -3.52 3.38 -26.92
N ALA A 98 -3.83 4.53 -27.50
CA ALA A 98 -4.96 5.35 -27.09
C ALA A 98 -6.27 4.68 -27.47
N SER A 99 -6.38 4.25 -28.73
CA SER A 99 -7.58 3.58 -29.25
C SER A 99 -7.96 2.32 -28.46
N ALA A 100 -6.99 1.49 -28.08
CA ALA A 100 -7.22 0.28 -27.28
C ALA A 100 -7.73 0.56 -25.85
N ARG A 101 -7.50 1.79 -25.35
CA ARG A 101 -7.89 2.25 -24.02
C ARG A 101 -9.10 3.19 -24.06
N MET A 102 -9.59 3.55 -25.25
CA MET A 102 -10.86 4.26 -25.37
C MET A 102 -11.97 3.40 -24.75
N GLY A 103 -12.71 3.98 -23.82
CA GLY A 103 -13.77 3.29 -23.08
C GLY A 103 -13.30 2.47 -21.86
N TRP A 104 -12.00 2.40 -21.56
CA TRP A 104 -11.56 1.85 -20.28
C TRP A 104 -12.10 2.69 -19.12
N LYS A 105 -12.42 2.03 -18.01
CA LYS A 105 -12.87 2.73 -16.79
C LYS A 105 -11.78 3.71 -16.33
N HIS A 106 -12.17 4.95 -16.04
CA HIS A 106 -11.29 6.03 -15.60
C HIS A 106 -10.25 6.48 -16.63
N TYR A 107 -10.56 6.32 -17.92
CA TYR A 107 -9.85 6.97 -19.02
C TYR A 107 -10.80 7.89 -19.78
N ARG A 108 -10.28 9.01 -20.27
CA ARG A 108 -10.99 9.97 -21.13
C ARG A 108 -10.15 10.34 -22.34
N THR A 109 -10.81 10.74 -23.42
CA THR A 109 -10.17 11.37 -24.56
C THR A 109 -9.81 12.82 -24.23
N LEU A 110 -8.79 13.35 -24.91
CA LEU A 110 -8.45 14.77 -24.83
C LEU A 110 -9.35 15.60 -25.75
N ASP A 111 -9.61 16.84 -25.38
CA ASP A 111 -10.23 17.83 -26.28
C ASP A 111 -9.20 18.53 -27.18
N ASP A 112 -9.66 19.30 -28.18
CA ASP A 112 -8.78 19.97 -29.14
C ASP A 112 -7.85 21.02 -28.49
N GLY A 113 -8.24 21.62 -27.36
CA GLY A 113 -7.40 22.55 -26.62
C GLY A 113 -6.27 21.84 -25.89
N GLU A 114 -6.55 20.71 -25.25
CA GLU A 114 -5.56 19.85 -24.61
C GLU A 114 -4.59 19.26 -25.65
N LEU A 115 -5.09 18.81 -26.81
CA LEU A 115 -4.27 18.35 -27.92
C LEU A 115 -3.31 19.45 -28.41
N ALA A 116 -3.83 20.67 -28.62
CA ALA A 116 -3.01 21.82 -29.02
C ALA A 116 -1.92 22.15 -27.99
N SER A 117 -2.21 22.05 -26.68
CA SER A 117 -1.23 22.28 -25.62
C SER A 117 -0.05 21.28 -25.63
N LEU A 118 -0.26 20.10 -26.23
CA LEU A 118 0.74 19.05 -26.42
C LEU A 118 1.39 19.08 -27.82
N GLY A 119 1.03 20.06 -28.65
CA GLY A 119 1.50 20.16 -30.03
C GLY A 119 0.93 19.09 -30.96
N LEU A 120 -0.23 18.52 -30.63
CA LEU A 120 -0.91 17.49 -31.43
C LEU A 120 -1.99 18.10 -32.33
N PRO A 121 -2.17 17.61 -33.57
CA PRO A 121 -3.26 18.04 -34.44
C PRO A 121 -4.65 17.72 -33.85
N PRO A 122 -5.69 18.53 -34.15
CA PRO A 122 -7.08 18.22 -33.80
C PRO A 122 -7.51 16.83 -34.28
N GLY A 123 -8.32 16.15 -33.49
CA GLY A 123 -8.79 14.79 -33.78
C GLY A 123 -7.74 13.68 -33.66
N THR A 124 -6.52 13.98 -33.20
CA THR A 124 -5.52 12.94 -32.87
C THR A 124 -6.08 12.01 -31.79
N PRO A 125 -6.13 10.68 -31.99
CA PRO A 125 -6.54 9.74 -30.95
C PRO A 125 -5.58 9.84 -29.77
N ALA A 126 -6.06 10.40 -28.66
CA ALA A 126 -5.30 10.58 -27.43
C ALA A 126 -6.17 10.29 -26.21
N VAL A 127 -5.61 9.60 -25.22
CA VAL A 127 -6.29 9.30 -23.96
C VAL A 127 -5.39 9.59 -22.77
N THR A 128 -6.02 9.99 -21.67
CA THR A 128 -5.38 10.18 -20.36
C THR A 128 -6.29 9.61 -19.26
N PHE A 129 -5.73 9.54 -18.06
CA PHE A 129 -6.49 9.26 -16.84
C PHE A 129 -7.62 10.28 -16.66
N ASP A 130 -8.84 9.79 -16.41
CA ASP A 130 -9.99 10.61 -16.11
C ASP A 130 -10.06 10.88 -14.60
N ARG A 131 -9.41 11.97 -14.19
CA ARG A 131 -9.31 12.38 -12.78
C ARG A 131 -10.68 12.63 -12.15
N ASP A 132 -11.56 13.35 -12.84
CA ASP A 132 -12.84 13.76 -12.27
C ASP A 132 -13.75 12.56 -12.04
N LYS A 133 -13.86 11.67 -13.04
CA LYS A 133 -14.63 10.43 -12.91
C LYS A 133 -14.02 9.48 -11.89
N PHE A 134 -12.68 9.42 -11.80
CA PHE A 134 -12.02 8.62 -10.77
C PHE A 134 -12.32 9.15 -9.38
N LEU A 135 -12.22 10.46 -9.14
CA LEU A 135 -12.50 11.05 -7.83
C LEU A 135 -13.98 10.93 -7.46
N ALA A 136 -14.90 11.08 -8.41
CA ALA A 136 -16.32 10.80 -8.18
C ALA A 136 -16.54 9.38 -7.64
N ASP A 137 -15.89 8.38 -8.23
CA ASP A 137 -16.01 6.97 -7.82
C ASP A 137 -15.18 6.59 -6.58
N ARG A 138 -14.04 7.25 -6.34
CA ARG A 138 -12.96 6.76 -5.46
C ARG A 138 -12.46 7.76 -4.42
N HIS A 139 -13.13 8.89 -4.21
CA HIS A 139 -12.68 9.92 -3.26
C HIS A 139 -12.34 9.37 -1.86
N GLU A 140 -13.18 8.49 -1.30
CA GLU A 140 -12.92 7.89 0.03
C GLU A 140 -11.65 7.03 0.04
N ALA A 141 -11.41 6.28 -1.02
CA ALA A 141 -10.22 5.43 -1.14
C ALA A 141 -8.94 6.27 -1.25
N VAL A 142 -9.00 7.38 -2.01
CA VAL A 142 -7.89 8.35 -2.12
C VAL A 142 -7.63 9.01 -0.77
N ALA A 143 -8.68 9.52 -0.11
CA ALA A 143 -8.57 10.18 1.18
C ALA A 143 -8.00 9.24 2.25
N PHE A 144 -8.51 8.01 2.33
CA PHE A 144 -8.02 7.02 3.29
C PHE A 144 -6.56 6.62 3.00
N ALA A 145 -6.19 6.43 1.74
CA ALA A 145 -4.81 6.15 1.35
C ALA A 145 -3.87 7.31 1.75
N ASP A 146 -4.24 8.57 1.51
CA ASP A 146 -3.44 9.74 1.92
C ASP A 146 -3.26 9.79 3.44
N ILE A 147 -4.36 9.62 4.20
CA ILE A 147 -4.35 9.61 5.67
C ILE A 147 -3.45 8.49 6.20
N ILE A 148 -3.62 7.25 5.72
CA ILE A 148 -2.87 6.11 6.27
C ILE A 148 -1.38 6.18 5.90
N LEU A 149 -1.05 6.61 4.68
CA LEU A 149 0.34 6.76 4.23
C LEU A 149 1.04 7.86 5.04
N ARG A 150 0.47 9.07 5.13
CA ARG A 150 1.09 10.17 5.88
C ARG A 150 1.09 9.93 7.38
N GLY A 151 -0.01 9.44 7.93
CA GLY A 151 -0.13 9.13 9.35
C GLY A 151 0.87 8.07 9.81
N THR A 152 1.08 7.03 8.99
CA THR A 152 2.13 6.04 9.28
C THR A 152 3.51 6.68 9.23
N ALA A 153 3.82 7.46 8.19
CA ALA A 153 5.13 8.10 8.03
C ALA A 153 5.49 9.06 9.17
N ALA A 154 4.50 9.71 9.79
CA ALA A 154 4.70 10.68 10.85
C ALA A 154 4.98 10.07 12.24
N ARG A 155 4.85 8.74 12.39
CA ARG A 155 5.04 8.06 13.69
C ARG A 155 6.45 7.49 13.85
N PRO A 156 6.97 7.39 15.09
CA PRO A 156 8.17 6.63 15.37
C PRO A 156 8.01 5.16 14.97
N ALA A 157 9.02 4.61 14.30
CA ALA A 157 9.04 3.19 13.96
C ALA A 157 9.20 2.32 15.22
N GLN A 158 8.36 1.29 15.35
CA GLN A 158 8.40 0.30 16.41
C GLN A 158 8.80 -1.07 15.85
N PHE A 159 9.78 -1.71 16.49
CA PHE A 159 10.38 -2.98 16.04
C PHE A 159 10.15 -4.12 17.04
N GLY A 160 9.17 -3.97 17.95
CA GLY A 160 8.93 -4.90 19.06
C GLY A 160 7.88 -5.98 18.82
N CYS A 161 7.38 -6.13 17.59
CA CYS A 161 6.35 -7.14 17.28
C CYS A 161 6.95 -8.53 17.01
N PHE A 162 8.16 -8.61 16.45
CA PHE A 162 8.90 -9.85 16.16
C PHE A 162 8.14 -10.92 15.34
N GLY A 163 7.08 -10.55 14.62
CA GLY A 163 6.27 -11.53 13.88
C GLY A 163 5.33 -12.36 14.76
N LEU A 164 5.21 -12.03 16.06
CA LEU A 164 4.40 -12.78 17.03
C LEU A 164 2.91 -12.81 16.70
N HIS A 165 2.43 -11.99 15.75
CA HIS A 165 1.07 -12.08 15.23
C HIS A 165 0.78 -13.44 14.60
N GLU A 166 1.72 -14.05 13.87
CA GLU A 166 1.49 -15.38 13.26
C GLU A 166 1.42 -16.47 14.33
N TRP A 167 2.14 -16.29 15.44
CA TRP A 167 2.11 -17.21 16.59
C TRP A 167 0.79 -17.10 17.35
N ALA A 168 0.30 -15.87 17.55
CA ALA A 168 -1.01 -15.61 18.14
C ALA A 168 -2.18 -16.14 17.30
N MET A 169 -2.02 -16.26 15.97
CA MET A 169 -3.02 -16.88 15.09
C MET A 169 -3.15 -18.39 15.28
N VAL A 170 -2.18 -19.04 15.93
CA VAL A 170 -2.16 -20.49 16.17
C VAL A 170 -2.03 -20.86 17.66
N TYR A 171 -2.17 -19.87 18.55
CA TYR A 171 -2.13 -20.08 19.99
C TYR A 171 -3.31 -20.91 20.47
N ARG A 172 -3.03 -22.04 21.14
CA ARG A 172 -4.01 -23.04 21.60
C ARG A 172 -4.94 -23.49 20.48
N GLN A 173 -4.35 -23.68 19.29
CA GLN A 173 -5.08 -24.03 18.08
C GLN A 173 -5.62 -25.46 18.09
N ASP A 174 -5.17 -26.32 18.99
CA ASP A 174 -5.78 -27.64 19.24
C ASP A 174 -7.29 -27.56 19.58
N LYS A 175 -7.78 -26.38 19.99
CA LYS A 175 -9.20 -26.09 20.23
C LYS A 175 -9.98 -25.64 19.00
N PHE A 176 -9.34 -25.41 17.85
CA PHE A 176 -9.93 -24.77 16.66
C PHE A 176 -9.44 -25.42 15.35
N ASP A 177 -10.13 -25.18 14.23
CA ASP A 177 -9.65 -25.63 12.92
C ASP A 177 -8.28 -25.02 12.56
N ARG A 178 -7.38 -25.85 12.01
CA ARG A 178 -6.01 -25.42 11.71
C ARG A 178 -5.98 -24.56 10.45
N ARG A 179 -5.50 -23.31 10.58
CA ARG A 179 -5.02 -22.54 9.43
C ARG A 179 -3.75 -23.17 8.89
N HIS A 180 -3.70 -23.34 7.57
CA HIS A 180 -2.64 -24.09 6.89
C HIS A 180 -2.52 -25.54 7.39
N GLU A 181 -3.61 -26.31 7.34
CA GLU A 181 -3.64 -27.74 7.78
C GLU A 181 -2.51 -28.61 7.22
N TYR A 182 -1.98 -28.24 6.04
CA TYR A 182 -0.91 -28.96 5.35
C TYR A 182 0.52 -28.57 5.81
N LEU A 183 0.67 -27.60 6.71
CA LEU A 183 1.97 -27.17 7.25
C LEU A 183 2.17 -27.69 8.67
N GLN A 184 3.41 -28.05 9.01
CA GLN A 184 3.80 -28.49 10.34
C GLN A 184 4.29 -27.32 11.19
N LEU A 185 4.05 -27.38 12.50
CA LEU A 185 4.61 -26.41 13.45
C LEU A 185 6.02 -26.84 13.86
N ARG A 186 6.98 -25.93 13.79
CA ARG A 186 8.41 -26.21 14.09
C ARG A 186 8.64 -26.68 15.52
N LEU A 187 7.87 -26.17 16.46
CA LEU A 187 8.00 -26.44 17.90
C LEU A 187 6.84 -27.28 18.47
N GLY A 188 5.97 -27.82 17.60
CA GLY A 188 4.69 -28.41 18.02
C GLY A 188 3.76 -27.39 18.67
N SER A 189 2.59 -27.86 19.14
CA SER A 189 1.59 -26.98 19.79
C SER A 189 2.14 -26.37 21.08
N THR A 190 2.64 -27.20 22.00
CA THR A 190 3.13 -26.76 23.31
C THR A 190 4.28 -25.77 23.22
N GLY A 191 5.24 -25.98 22.31
CA GLY A 191 6.34 -25.05 22.12
C GLY A 191 5.89 -23.73 21.49
N THR A 192 4.91 -23.79 20.57
CA THR A 192 4.30 -22.59 19.96
C THR A 192 3.56 -21.76 21.01
N ASP A 193 2.77 -22.41 21.86
CA ASP A 193 2.04 -21.75 22.95
C ASP A 193 2.99 -21.09 23.95
N LYS A 194 4.07 -21.79 24.33
CA LYS A 194 5.09 -21.23 25.21
C LYS A 194 5.74 -19.96 24.65
N VAL A 195 6.00 -19.89 23.34
CA VAL A 195 6.52 -18.67 22.71
C VAL A 195 5.52 -17.52 22.83
N VAL A 196 4.22 -17.77 22.69
CA VAL A 196 3.20 -16.74 22.87
C VAL A 196 3.15 -16.27 24.33
N GLU A 197 3.17 -17.21 25.28
CA GLU A 197 3.09 -16.94 26.73
C GLU A 197 4.33 -16.23 27.29
N ASP A 198 5.53 -16.55 26.80
CA ASP A 198 6.79 -15.97 27.27
C ASP A 198 7.07 -14.57 26.67
N ASN A 199 6.22 -14.07 25.76
CA ASN A 199 6.47 -12.84 25.01
C ASN A 199 5.35 -11.81 25.12
N ARG A 200 5.72 -10.55 24.93
CA ARG A 200 4.79 -9.42 24.90
C ARG A 200 4.29 -9.19 23.47
N ILE A 201 3.03 -9.50 23.20
CA ILE A 201 2.42 -9.31 21.88
C ILE A 201 1.96 -7.85 21.75
N ARG A 202 2.45 -7.16 20.72
CA ARG A 202 2.22 -5.72 20.50
C ARG A 202 1.87 -5.43 19.04
N CYS A 203 1.07 -6.30 18.42
CA CYS A 203 0.65 -6.11 17.04
C CYS A 203 -0.26 -4.87 16.96
N SER A 204 0.14 -3.90 16.15
CA SER A 204 -0.64 -2.69 15.88
C SER A 204 -1.47 -2.78 14.60
N HIS A 205 -1.31 -3.85 13.82
CA HIS A 205 -1.89 -4.01 12.49
C HIS A 205 -3.19 -4.78 12.54
N PHE A 206 -4.32 -4.11 12.26
CA PHE A 206 -5.65 -4.71 12.40
C PHE A 206 -5.85 -5.94 11.50
N ASP A 207 -5.36 -5.89 10.26
CA ASP A 207 -5.56 -6.98 9.29
C ASP A 207 -4.78 -8.26 9.65
N ALA A 208 -3.80 -8.18 10.57
CA ALA A 208 -3.19 -9.34 11.23
C ALA A 208 -3.90 -9.67 12.56
N PHE A 209 -4.21 -8.67 13.38
CA PHE A 209 -4.84 -8.87 14.69
C PHE A 209 -6.21 -9.56 14.61
N ARG A 210 -7.05 -9.23 13.63
CA ARG A 210 -8.40 -9.81 13.45
C ARG A 210 -8.40 -11.33 13.21
N PHE A 211 -7.22 -11.89 12.98
CA PHE A 211 -7.00 -13.29 12.78
C PHE A 211 -6.53 -14.00 14.04
N TYR A 212 -6.35 -13.37 15.19
CA TYR A 212 -5.90 -14.08 16.39
C TYR A 212 -6.89 -15.18 16.81
N THR A 213 -6.40 -16.22 17.50
CA THR A 213 -7.31 -17.14 18.19
C THR A 213 -8.04 -16.38 19.31
N PRO A 214 -9.26 -16.78 19.70
CA PRO A 214 -9.98 -16.12 20.79
C PRO A 214 -9.15 -15.97 22.07
N ASP A 215 -8.38 -17.01 22.42
CA ASP A 215 -7.52 -17.04 23.61
C ASP A 215 -6.31 -16.08 23.51
N ALA A 216 -5.87 -15.68 22.31
CA ALA A 216 -4.74 -14.78 22.10
C ALA A 216 -5.12 -13.29 22.07
N ILE A 217 -6.39 -12.94 21.85
CA ILE A 217 -6.85 -11.56 21.69
C ILE A 217 -6.46 -10.70 22.90
N ALA A 218 -6.71 -11.20 24.11
CA ALA A 218 -6.43 -10.48 25.36
C ALA A 218 -4.92 -10.40 25.70
N LEU A 219 -4.07 -11.17 25.02
CA LEU A 219 -2.62 -11.14 25.21
C LEU A 219 -1.93 -10.03 24.42
N ASN A 220 -2.62 -9.42 23.46
CA ASN A 220 -2.10 -8.27 22.72
C ASN A 220 -2.26 -7.00 23.57
N GLU A 221 -1.18 -6.25 23.77
CA GLU A 221 -1.21 -5.00 24.53
C GLU A 221 -2.02 -3.89 23.86
N LEU A 222 -2.21 -4.01 22.54
CA LEU A 222 -2.98 -3.09 21.74
C LEU A 222 -4.31 -3.74 21.37
N THR A 223 -5.33 -2.92 21.13
CA THR A 223 -6.61 -3.38 20.57
C THR A 223 -6.84 -2.74 19.19
N PRO A 224 -6.10 -3.16 18.13
CA PRO A 224 -6.36 -2.67 16.79
C PRO A 224 -7.79 -2.98 16.36
N SER A 225 -8.44 -2.03 15.72
CA SER A 225 -9.76 -2.17 15.12
C SER A 225 -9.75 -1.53 13.73
N ARG A 226 -10.80 -1.76 12.94
CA ARG A 226 -10.93 -1.10 11.63
C ARG A 226 -11.03 0.42 11.79
N GLU A 227 -11.74 0.87 12.82
CA GLU A 227 -12.00 2.29 13.12
C GLU A 227 -10.72 3.02 13.54
N ASN A 228 -9.86 2.38 14.35
CA ASN A 228 -8.63 3.00 14.85
C ASN A 228 -7.40 2.74 13.99
N GLN A 229 -7.50 1.94 12.91
CA GLN A 229 -6.37 1.53 12.06
C GLN A 229 -5.47 2.70 11.66
N ARG A 230 -6.06 3.81 11.19
CA ARG A 230 -5.32 5.01 10.77
C ARG A 230 -4.44 5.62 11.87
N HIS A 231 -4.74 5.34 13.14
CA HIS A 231 -4.02 5.81 14.32
C HIS A 231 -2.99 4.79 14.85
N MET A 232 -3.11 3.51 14.46
CA MET A 232 -2.28 2.42 14.98
C MET A 232 -1.13 2.00 14.05
N GLU A 233 -1.28 2.16 12.73
CA GLU A 233 -0.23 1.76 11.78
C GLU A 233 1.08 2.54 12.04
N GLN A 234 2.22 1.86 11.93
CA GLN A 234 3.53 2.45 12.25
C GLN A 234 4.63 1.92 11.30
N PRO A 235 5.70 2.69 11.01
CA PRO A 235 6.64 2.39 9.92
C PRO A 235 7.44 1.08 10.04
N GLY A 236 7.63 0.57 11.26
CA GLY A 236 8.32 -0.69 11.52
C GLY A 236 7.45 -1.92 11.32
N CYS A 237 6.12 -1.79 11.22
CA CYS A 237 5.25 -2.95 11.04
C CYS A 237 5.45 -3.55 9.63
N LEU A 238 5.79 -4.84 9.57
CA LEU A 238 5.95 -5.55 8.29
C LEU A 238 4.69 -5.46 7.46
N HIS A 239 3.52 -5.72 8.03
CA HIS A 239 2.28 -5.72 7.26
C HIS A 239 1.81 -4.33 6.85
N ALA A 240 2.05 -3.29 7.66
CA ALA A 240 1.81 -1.91 7.23
C ALA A 240 2.64 -1.53 5.99
N ASN A 241 3.88 -2.05 5.91
CA ASN A 241 4.76 -1.89 4.76
C ASN A 241 4.33 -2.77 3.58
N MET A 242 3.90 -4.00 3.83
CA MET A 242 3.32 -4.90 2.82
C MET A 242 2.04 -4.32 2.20
N ASP A 243 1.24 -3.61 2.98
CA ASP A 243 0.01 -2.98 2.53
C ASP A 243 0.23 -1.75 1.64
N LEU A 244 1.46 -1.26 1.46
CA LEU A 244 1.73 -0.28 0.41
C LEU A 244 1.27 -0.79 -0.96
N TYR A 245 1.42 -2.09 -1.24
CA TYR A 245 0.86 -2.70 -2.45
C TYR A 245 -0.67 -2.60 -2.48
N LYS A 246 -1.34 -2.92 -1.35
CA LYS A 246 -2.80 -2.79 -1.21
C LYS A 246 -3.31 -1.41 -1.58
N TRP A 247 -2.65 -0.39 -1.04
CA TRP A 247 -3.02 0.99 -1.30
C TRP A 247 -2.69 1.39 -2.74
N ALA A 248 -1.55 0.97 -3.27
CA ALA A 248 -1.14 1.28 -4.63
C ALA A 248 -2.10 0.70 -5.69
N TYR A 249 -2.41 -0.61 -5.65
CA TYR A 249 -3.25 -1.20 -6.69
C TYR A 249 -4.70 -0.72 -6.64
N LYS A 250 -5.22 -0.35 -5.45
CA LYS A 250 -6.58 0.19 -5.30
C LYS A 250 -6.75 1.55 -5.97
N LEU A 251 -5.64 2.24 -6.25
CA LEU A 251 -5.60 3.57 -6.84
C LEU A 251 -5.27 3.54 -8.33
N LEU A 252 -5.15 2.35 -8.94
CA LEU A 252 -5.08 2.23 -10.40
C LEU A 252 -6.40 2.71 -11.04
N PRO A 253 -6.35 3.41 -12.19
CA PRO A 253 -5.16 3.66 -13.03
C PRO A 253 -4.40 4.96 -12.71
N ALA A 254 -4.69 5.64 -11.60
CA ALA A 254 -4.12 6.95 -11.28
C ALA A 254 -2.62 6.90 -10.96
N LEU A 255 -2.11 5.76 -10.48
CA LEU A 255 -0.69 5.54 -10.22
C LEU A 255 0.03 4.88 -11.40
N PRO A 256 1.30 5.22 -11.66
CA PRO A 256 2.12 4.47 -12.61
C PRO A 256 2.26 3.01 -12.19
N GLY A 257 2.09 2.09 -13.13
CA GLY A 257 2.20 0.65 -12.88
C GLY A 257 3.54 0.27 -12.24
N GLU A 258 4.63 0.92 -12.66
CA GLU A 258 5.96 0.68 -12.10
C GLU A 258 6.01 0.90 -10.59
N LEU A 259 5.34 1.94 -10.06
CA LEU A 259 5.26 2.19 -8.63
C LEU A 259 4.41 1.13 -7.90
N VAL A 260 3.34 0.65 -8.53
CA VAL A 260 2.55 -0.47 -8.00
C VAL A 260 3.40 -1.74 -7.91
N MET A 261 4.24 -2.00 -8.92
CA MET A 261 5.14 -3.15 -8.92
C MET A 261 6.30 -3.02 -7.93
N ASP A 262 6.84 -1.82 -7.73
CA ASP A 262 7.83 -1.60 -6.66
C ASP A 262 7.23 -1.96 -5.28
N CYS A 263 5.97 -1.58 -5.05
CA CYS A 263 5.25 -1.97 -3.84
C CYS A 263 4.99 -3.48 -3.77
N PHE A 264 4.57 -4.11 -4.88
CA PHE A 264 4.36 -5.56 -4.96
C PHE A 264 5.63 -6.35 -4.61
N GLU A 265 6.77 -5.97 -5.17
CA GLU A 265 8.06 -6.64 -4.97
C GLU A 265 8.58 -6.48 -3.53
N LEU A 266 8.30 -5.34 -2.89
CA LEU A 266 8.50 -5.17 -1.45
C LEU A 266 7.59 -6.11 -0.65
N SER A 267 6.29 -6.12 -0.95
CA SER A 267 5.33 -7.01 -0.27
C SER A 267 5.69 -8.48 -0.41
N TRP A 268 6.24 -8.89 -1.55
CA TRP A 268 6.67 -10.27 -1.80
C TRP A 268 7.80 -10.67 -0.86
N ARG A 269 8.84 -9.83 -0.73
CA ARG A 269 9.97 -10.07 0.18
C ARG A 269 9.57 -9.99 1.65
N ILE A 270 8.67 -9.07 2.00
CA ILE A 270 8.13 -8.99 3.36
C ILE A 270 7.35 -10.27 3.69
N ARG A 271 6.50 -10.78 2.79
CA ARG A 271 5.76 -12.01 3.03
C ARG A 271 6.68 -13.22 3.21
N ALA A 272 7.79 -13.28 2.47
CA ALA A 272 8.81 -14.30 2.70
C ALA A 272 9.36 -14.23 4.13
N MET A 273 9.79 -13.05 4.57
CA MET A 273 10.30 -12.85 5.93
C MET A 273 9.25 -13.15 7.01
N ASP A 274 8.02 -12.70 6.83
CA ASP A 274 6.88 -12.94 7.73
C ASP A 274 6.65 -14.45 7.94
N MET A 275 6.70 -15.22 6.85
CA MET A 275 6.58 -16.68 6.91
C MET A 275 7.83 -17.37 7.48
N GLN A 276 9.04 -16.87 7.23
CA GLN A 276 10.25 -17.39 7.87
C GLN A 276 10.25 -17.20 9.39
N ALA A 277 9.65 -16.11 9.89
CA ALA A 277 9.51 -15.83 11.32
C ALA A 277 8.31 -16.52 11.99
N SER A 278 7.45 -17.17 11.19
CA SER A 278 6.23 -17.82 11.64
C SER A 278 6.52 -19.12 12.44
N PRO A 279 5.51 -19.71 13.08
CA PRO A 279 5.66 -20.98 13.78
C PRO A 279 5.72 -22.19 12.83
N TYR A 280 5.48 -22.01 11.53
CA TYR A 280 5.45 -23.08 10.53
C TYR A 280 6.85 -23.47 10.04
N ASP A 281 7.05 -24.76 9.76
CA ASP A 281 8.26 -25.25 9.10
C ASP A 281 8.13 -25.12 7.58
N LEU A 282 9.02 -24.34 6.98
CA LEU A 282 9.04 -24.04 5.55
C LEU A 282 10.40 -24.30 4.91
N ALA A 283 11.30 -25.02 5.58
CA ALA A 283 12.65 -25.28 5.07
C ALA A 283 12.61 -26.01 3.72
N GLU A 284 11.73 -27.00 3.57
CA GLU A 284 11.54 -27.76 2.31
C GLU A 284 10.94 -26.90 1.18
N TRP A 285 10.32 -25.77 1.53
CA TRP A 285 9.81 -24.79 0.56
C TRP A 285 10.86 -23.73 0.19
N GLY A 286 12.09 -23.81 0.73
CA GLY A 286 13.16 -22.86 0.49
C GLY A 286 13.16 -21.65 1.45
N TYR A 287 12.39 -21.70 2.53
CA TYR A 287 12.27 -20.60 3.51
C TYR A 287 12.75 -21.07 4.89
N PRO A 288 14.08 -21.13 5.14
CA PRO A 288 14.59 -21.51 6.45
C PRO A 288 14.14 -20.50 7.52
N PRO A 289 13.88 -20.96 8.77
CA PRO A 289 13.22 -20.14 9.77
C PRO A 289 14.14 -19.06 10.35
N VAL A 290 13.59 -17.86 10.54
CA VAL A 290 14.10 -16.85 11.45
C VAL A 290 13.54 -17.15 12.84
N ARG A 291 14.36 -17.74 13.70
CA ARG A 291 13.94 -18.33 14.99
C ARG A 291 13.68 -17.28 16.07
N ILE A 292 12.58 -16.53 15.95
CA ILE A 292 12.20 -15.45 16.88
C ILE A 292 11.91 -15.92 18.32
N GLU A 293 11.85 -17.24 18.56
CA GLU A 293 11.86 -17.83 19.90
C GLU A 293 13.21 -17.65 20.64
N THR A 294 14.28 -17.25 19.94
CA THR A 294 15.62 -17.00 20.49
C THR A 294 15.98 -15.51 20.47
N ALA A 295 16.97 -15.10 21.28
CA ALA A 295 17.45 -13.71 21.27
C ALA A 295 18.16 -13.38 19.94
N GLU A 296 18.96 -14.30 19.42
CA GLU A 296 19.69 -14.18 18.16
C GLU A 296 18.73 -14.04 16.97
N GLY A 297 17.68 -14.87 16.94
CA GLY A 297 16.67 -14.80 15.89
C GLY A 297 15.84 -13.51 15.95
N LYS A 298 15.54 -12.98 17.14
CA LYS A 298 14.92 -11.65 17.28
C LYS A 298 15.83 -10.53 16.79
N ALA A 299 17.14 -10.60 17.05
CA ALA A 299 18.09 -9.62 16.55
C ALA A 299 18.13 -9.63 15.00
N ALA A 300 18.27 -10.81 14.39
CA ALA A 300 18.21 -10.97 12.94
C ALA A 300 16.88 -10.48 12.34
N TYR A 301 15.75 -10.77 12.98
CA TYR A 301 14.44 -10.28 12.58
C TYR A 301 14.41 -8.74 12.55
N VAL A 302 14.91 -8.09 13.60
CA VAL A 302 14.91 -6.61 13.70
C VAL A 302 15.80 -5.97 12.64
N GLU A 303 16.94 -6.56 12.31
CA GLU A 303 17.81 -6.08 11.23
C GLU A 303 17.07 -6.07 9.89
N HIS A 304 16.44 -7.19 9.52
CA HIS A 304 15.62 -7.26 8.31
C HIS A 304 14.43 -6.30 8.36
N GLN A 305 13.73 -6.21 9.50
CA GLN A 305 12.59 -5.33 9.68
C GLN A 305 12.97 -3.85 9.48
N ARG A 306 14.15 -3.43 9.94
CA ARG A 306 14.68 -2.07 9.74
C ARG A 306 14.97 -1.78 8.27
N ALA A 307 15.56 -2.73 7.55
CA ALA A 307 15.82 -2.60 6.12
C ALA A 307 14.51 -2.43 5.33
N PHE A 308 13.50 -3.26 5.61
CA PHE A 308 12.19 -3.13 4.98
C PHE A 308 11.48 -1.81 5.35
N ALA A 309 11.59 -1.36 6.60
CA ALA A 309 11.01 -0.08 7.03
C ALA A 309 11.63 1.11 6.27
N ALA A 310 12.95 1.10 6.05
CA ALA A 310 13.65 2.14 5.29
C ALA A 310 13.22 2.16 3.83
N GLU A 311 13.15 0.99 3.18
CA GLU A 311 12.68 0.88 1.80
C GLU A 311 11.21 1.30 1.65
N ALA A 312 10.36 0.84 2.57
CA ALA A 312 8.95 1.21 2.61
C ALA A 312 8.74 2.71 2.82
N ALA A 313 9.62 3.38 3.58
CA ALA A 313 9.56 4.84 3.76
C ALA A 313 9.75 5.57 2.42
N ALA A 314 10.69 5.13 1.58
CA ALA A 314 10.89 5.71 0.24
C ALA A 314 9.68 5.49 -0.67
N LEU A 315 9.10 4.28 -0.68
CA LEU A 315 7.90 3.98 -1.47
C LEU A 315 6.67 4.75 -0.98
N ARG A 316 6.49 4.86 0.34
CA ARG A 316 5.42 5.64 0.96
C ARG A 316 5.51 7.12 0.58
N ALA A 317 6.72 7.70 0.55
CA ALA A 317 6.92 9.07 0.08
C ALA A 317 6.54 9.24 -1.40
N ARG A 318 6.97 8.31 -2.27
CA ARG A 318 6.60 8.30 -3.70
C ARG A 318 5.09 8.16 -3.92
N LEU A 319 4.42 7.29 -3.16
CA LEU A 319 2.97 7.15 -3.19
C LEU A 319 2.28 8.45 -2.74
N ALA A 320 2.70 9.03 -1.62
CA ALA A 320 2.14 10.29 -1.13
C ALA A 320 2.34 11.46 -2.11
N GLN A 321 3.45 11.48 -2.84
CA GLN A 321 3.71 12.44 -3.92
C GLN A 321 2.78 12.20 -5.12
N ALA A 322 2.63 10.96 -5.55
CA ALA A 322 1.75 10.59 -6.66
C ALA A 322 0.27 10.85 -6.35
N LEU A 323 -0.13 10.81 -5.07
CA LEU A 323 -1.47 11.16 -4.63
C LEU A 323 -1.71 12.66 -4.48
N ALA A 324 -0.66 13.48 -4.36
CA ALA A 324 -0.80 14.91 -4.11
C ALA A 324 -1.72 15.63 -5.13
N PRO A 325 -1.64 15.33 -6.46
CA PRO A 325 -2.55 15.92 -7.44
C PRO A 325 -4.01 15.46 -7.28
N LEU A 326 -4.27 14.31 -6.66
CA LEU A 326 -5.61 13.75 -6.50
C LEU A 326 -6.30 14.22 -5.22
N ARG A 327 -5.61 14.97 -4.37
CA ARG A 327 -6.18 15.50 -3.12
C ARG A 327 -7.25 16.52 -3.47
N THR A 328 -8.44 16.33 -2.95
CA THR A 328 -9.45 17.38 -2.89
C THR A 328 -9.08 18.33 -1.76
N ALA A 329 -9.11 19.64 -2.02
CA ALA A 329 -8.96 20.62 -0.95
C ALA A 329 -10.12 20.43 0.04
N GLY A 330 -9.84 20.20 1.33
CA GLY A 330 -10.88 20.21 2.38
C GLY A 330 -10.85 19.15 3.47
N THR A 331 -9.91 18.21 3.49
CA THR A 331 -9.84 17.19 4.56
C THR A 331 -8.47 17.20 5.25
N VAL A 332 -8.41 17.95 6.35
CA VAL A 332 -7.42 17.78 7.44
C VAL A 332 -8.06 16.95 8.53
#